data_AF-A0A2E1ZKD5-F1
#
_entry.id   AF-A0A2E1ZKD5-F1
#
_cell.length_a   1.000
_cell.length_b   1.000
_cell.length_c   1.000
_cell.angle_alpha   90.00
_cell.angle_beta   90.00
_cell.angle_gamma   90.00
#
_symmetry.space_group_name_H-M   'P 1'
#
loop_
_entity.id
_entity.type
_entity.pdbx_description
1 polymer ?
#
loop_
_entity_poly.entity_id
_entity_poly.type
_entity_poly.pdbx_seq_one_letter_code
_entity_poly.pdbx_strand_id
1 'polypeptide(L)'
;MSCPKTQHILQEYFADNLASLAKEKIESHLLVCGHCSNELESLLLTQSTLNQWKNERAPHWNRGMELFRREHQTPISGFSLWHRLQWAPTIACFVMMIVLLLNVNFVSSQEGFSVSFGSTSDDSPAIEERLVAFQEEQRLAMDTLAGRIEDRQSSNNIELLQTVLDQNQQTTAENLNRIYAFFEQQRLRDLEDMRVGYQDLVDNDYETIRSLQQLAQFVSFQSPER
;
A
#
# COMPACT_ATOMS: atom_id res chain seq x y z
N MET A 1 12.43 50.82 9.65
CA MET A 1 12.36 49.61 8.81
C MET A 1 11.12 49.69 7.93
N SER A 2 11.13 49.09 6.74
CA SER A 2 9.92 48.99 5.93
C SER A 2 8.95 47.99 6.57
N CYS A 3 7.66 48.38 6.64
CA CYS A 3 6.57 47.60 7.23
C CYS A 3 6.45 46.13 6.79
N PRO A 4 6.78 45.70 5.55
CA PRO A 4 6.69 44.28 5.19
C PRO A 4 7.79 43.42 5.85
N LYS A 5 8.93 44.01 6.21
CA LYS A 5 10.04 43.25 6.82
C LYS A 5 9.74 42.87 8.27
N THR A 6 8.86 43.59 8.94
CA THR A 6 8.55 43.39 10.36
C THR A 6 7.62 42.20 10.57
N GLN A 7 6.79 41.81 9.59
CA GLN A 7 5.91 40.64 9.70
C GLN A 7 6.66 39.32 9.92
N HIS A 8 7.74 39.08 9.16
CA HIS A 8 8.56 37.86 9.30
C HIS A 8 9.30 37.84 10.65
N ILE A 9 9.86 38.98 11.04
CA ILE A 9 10.66 39.08 12.26
C ILE A 9 9.75 39.02 13.51
N LEU A 10 8.48 39.42 13.39
CA LEU A 10 7.48 39.35 14.45
C LEU A 10 7.07 37.88 14.75
N GLN A 11 7.01 37.01 13.73
CA GLN A 11 6.83 35.56 13.95
C GLN A 11 8.02 34.94 14.70
N GLU A 12 9.24 35.33 14.36
CA GLU A 12 10.46 34.89 15.06
C GLU A 12 10.55 35.43 16.49
N TYR A 13 10.02 36.63 16.74
CA TYR A 13 9.87 37.19 18.09
C TYR A 13 8.94 36.34 18.95
N PHE A 14 7.81 35.86 18.40
CA PHE A 14 6.90 34.95 19.10
C PHE A 14 7.50 33.56 19.39
N ALA A 15 8.44 33.10 18.57
CA ALA A 15 9.16 31.84 18.79
C ALA A 15 10.33 31.97 19.80
N ASP A 16 10.48 33.13 20.44
CA ASP A 16 11.52 33.50 21.41
C ASP A 16 12.99 33.35 20.92
N ASN A 17 13.19 33.08 19.62
CA ASN A 17 14.48 32.80 19.00
C ASN A 17 15.19 34.05 18.45
N LEU A 18 14.77 35.24 18.86
CA LEU A 18 15.29 36.48 18.29
C LEU A 18 16.51 37.02 19.07
N ALA A 19 17.57 37.41 18.35
CA ALA A 19 18.73 38.09 18.94
C ALA A 19 18.33 39.40 19.64
N SER A 20 18.96 39.72 20.78
CA SER A 20 18.63 40.89 21.63
C SER A 20 18.63 42.23 20.87
N LEU A 21 19.57 42.41 19.94
CA LEU A 21 19.67 43.62 19.10
C LEU A 21 18.49 43.75 18.12
N ALA A 22 17.96 42.63 17.64
CA ALA A 22 16.78 42.63 16.77
C ALA A 22 15.49 42.91 17.58
N LYS A 23 15.41 42.47 18.83
CA LYS A 23 14.30 42.78 19.75
C LYS A 23 14.17 44.28 19.98
N GLU A 24 15.26 44.96 20.34
CA GLU A 24 15.27 46.42 20.58
C GLU A 24 14.85 47.25 19.33
N LYS A 25 15.29 46.81 18.14
CA LYS A 25 14.90 47.43 16.86
C LYS A 25 13.42 47.25 16.51
N ILE A 26 12.79 46.17 16.96
CA ILE A 26 11.36 45.93 16.75
C ILE A 26 10.55 46.70 17.77
N GLU A 27 10.95 46.70 19.05
CA GLU A 27 10.29 47.45 20.11
C GLU A 27 10.23 48.96 19.77
N SER A 28 11.35 49.52 19.31
CA SER A 28 11.37 50.91 18.82
C SER A 28 10.47 51.14 17.59
N HIS A 29 10.27 50.13 16.73
CA HIS A 29 9.37 50.23 15.59
C HIS A 29 7.89 50.10 15.97
N LEU A 30 7.58 49.21 16.93
CA LEU A 30 6.23 49.01 17.46
C LEU A 30 5.69 50.26 18.15
N LEU A 31 6.55 51.06 18.78
CA LEU A 31 6.18 52.36 19.35
C LEU A 31 5.81 53.42 18.30
N VAL A 32 6.31 53.27 17.07
CA VAL A 32 6.13 54.27 15.99
C VAL A 32 5.02 53.85 15.01
N CYS A 33 4.81 52.54 14.81
CA CYS A 33 3.91 52.00 13.79
C CYS A 33 2.67 51.34 14.42
N GLY A 34 1.53 52.04 14.40
CA GLY A 34 0.26 51.52 14.91
C GLY A 34 -0.27 50.28 14.18
N HIS A 35 0.11 50.06 12.92
CA HIS A 35 -0.30 48.85 12.20
C HIS A 35 0.40 47.60 12.76
N CYS A 36 1.71 47.68 13.03
CA CYS A 36 2.47 46.56 13.58
C CYS A 36 2.09 46.25 15.03
N SER A 37 1.72 47.25 15.84
CA SER A 37 1.22 47.01 17.19
C SER A 37 -0.12 46.25 17.20
N ASN A 38 -1.02 46.59 16.27
CA ASN A 38 -2.33 45.92 16.17
C ASN A 38 -2.19 44.46 15.70
N GLU A 39 -1.26 44.18 14.79
CA GLU A 39 -0.93 42.81 14.40
C GLU A 39 -0.32 42.00 15.56
N LEU A 40 0.49 42.63 16.40
CA LEU A 40 1.03 41.97 17.60
C LEU A 40 -0.07 41.64 18.62
N GLU A 41 -1.02 42.55 18.82
CA GLU A 41 -2.16 42.34 19.72
C GLU A 41 -3.06 41.20 19.22
N SER A 42 -3.34 41.13 17.92
CA SER A 42 -4.14 40.04 17.34
C SER A 42 -3.48 38.67 17.57
N LEU A 43 -2.15 38.60 17.44
CA LEU A 43 -1.40 37.37 17.69
C LEU A 43 -1.39 36.99 19.18
N LEU A 44 -1.25 37.94 20.10
CA LEU A 44 -1.36 37.66 21.54
C LEU A 44 -2.75 37.12 21.92
N LEU A 45 -3.81 37.67 21.32
CA LEU A 45 -5.18 37.17 21.54
C LEU A 45 -5.35 35.73 21.04
N THR A 46 -4.86 35.41 19.84
CA THR A 46 -4.92 34.03 19.32
C THR A 46 -4.11 33.05 20.17
N GLN A 47 -2.92 33.45 20.64
CA GLN A 47 -2.11 32.62 21.54
C GLN A 47 -2.84 32.33 22.85
N SER A 48 -3.47 33.35 23.45
CA SER A 48 -4.25 33.15 24.69
C SER A 48 -5.43 32.20 24.47
N THR A 49 -6.08 32.28 23.31
CA THR A 49 -7.20 31.40 22.92
C THR A 49 -6.73 29.97 22.70
N LEU A 50 -5.58 29.79 22.04
CA LEU A 50 -4.96 28.47 21.83
C LEU A 50 -4.49 27.84 23.14
N ASN A 51 -3.96 28.63 24.08
CA ASN A 51 -3.58 28.14 25.40
C ASN A 51 -4.80 27.75 26.25
N GLN A 52 -5.95 28.40 26.04
CA GLN A 52 -7.21 28.02 26.67
C GLN A 52 -7.90 26.85 25.96
N TRP A 53 -7.52 26.54 24.73
CA TRP A 53 -8.12 25.45 23.96
C TRP A 53 -7.87 24.12 24.65
N LYS A 54 -8.96 23.46 25.05
CA LYS A 54 -8.95 22.13 25.63
C LYS A 54 -9.65 21.18 24.68
N ASN A 55 -9.18 19.94 24.63
CA ASN A 55 -9.86 18.86 23.93
C ASN A 55 -11.18 18.52 24.66
N GLU A 56 -12.26 19.20 24.31
CA GLU A 56 -13.60 18.80 24.72
C GLU A 56 -14.04 17.53 23.98
N ARG A 57 -14.81 16.68 24.66
CA ARG A 57 -15.37 15.50 24.01
C ARG A 57 -16.40 15.96 22.99
N ALA A 58 -16.29 15.43 21.77
CA ALA A 58 -17.29 15.62 20.74
C ALA A 58 -18.67 15.24 21.32
N PRO A 59 -19.73 16.02 21.05
CA PRO A 59 -21.07 15.66 21.47
C PRO A 59 -21.46 14.26 20.97
N HIS A 60 -22.30 13.57 21.74
CA HIS A 60 -22.72 12.18 21.49
C HIS A 60 -23.38 11.92 20.12
N TRP A 61 -23.80 12.95 19.39
CA TRP A 61 -24.34 12.85 18.04
C TRP A 61 -23.27 12.77 16.94
N ASN A 62 -22.02 13.18 17.23
CA ASN A 62 -20.90 13.08 16.31
C ASN A 62 -20.06 11.82 16.60
N ARG A 63 -20.63 10.65 16.28
CA ARG A 63 -20.01 9.33 16.53
C ARG A 63 -18.90 8.95 15.55
N GLY A 64 -18.75 9.69 14.44
CA GLY A 64 -17.81 9.33 13.37
C GLY A 64 -16.36 9.28 13.84
N MET A 65 -15.97 10.22 14.70
CA MET A 65 -14.58 10.30 15.19
C MET A 65 -14.29 9.36 16.37
N GLU A 66 -15.31 8.89 17.09
CA GLU A 66 -15.13 7.95 18.20
C GLU A 66 -14.87 6.53 17.74
N LEU A 67 -15.43 6.13 16.59
CA LEU A 67 -15.21 4.81 15.99
C LEU A 67 -13.73 4.59 15.66
N PHE A 68 -13.07 5.57 15.04
CA PHE A 68 -11.64 5.49 14.70
C PHE A 68 -10.73 5.70 15.91
N ARG A 69 -11.19 6.43 16.94
CA ARG A 69 -10.41 6.64 18.16
C ARG A 69 -10.34 5.38 19.03
N ARG A 70 -11.35 4.51 18.98
CA ARG A 70 -11.39 3.25 19.76
C ARG A 70 -10.41 2.20 19.24
N GLU A 71 -10.14 2.19 17.94
CA GLU A 71 -9.15 1.32 17.28
C GLU A 71 -7.70 1.71 17.65
N HIS A 72 -7.46 3.00 17.92
CA HIS A 72 -6.13 3.56 18.15
C HIS A 72 -5.85 4.00 19.59
N GLN A 73 -6.77 3.76 20.52
CA GLN A 73 -6.50 3.94 21.94
C GLN A 73 -5.69 2.75 22.47
N THR A 74 -4.38 2.94 22.60
CA THR A 74 -3.66 2.23 23.66
C THR A 74 -4.30 2.68 24.99
N PRO A 75 -4.70 1.76 25.88
CA PRO A 75 -5.31 2.13 27.14
C PRO A 75 -4.34 3.06 27.87
N ILE A 76 -4.81 4.28 28.15
CA ILE A 76 -4.07 5.26 28.93
C ILE A 76 -3.64 4.57 30.22
N SER A 77 -2.33 4.42 30.37
CA SER A 77 -1.63 3.81 31.50
C SER A 77 -1.86 4.64 32.77
N GLY A 78 -3.07 4.56 33.31
CA GLY A 78 -3.40 4.92 34.68
C GLY A 78 -3.55 3.64 35.48
N PHE A 79 -2.60 3.39 36.39
CA PHE A 79 -2.53 2.28 37.37
C PHE A 79 -1.84 0.97 36.96
N SER A 80 -0.52 1.07 36.74
CA SER A 80 0.41 -0.08 36.58
C SER A 80 0.59 -0.94 37.83
N LEU A 81 0.32 -0.45 39.05
CA LEU A 81 0.54 -1.21 40.30
C LEU A 81 -0.67 -2.05 40.73
N TRP A 82 -1.88 -1.51 40.62
CA TRP A 82 -3.10 -2.25 40.99
C TRP A 82 -3.42 -3.38 40.01
N HIS A 83 -3.15 -3.16 38.72
CA HIS A 83 -3.28 -4.24 37.74
C HIS A 83 -2.28 -5.37 38.02
N ARG A 84 -1.04 -5.07 38.44
CA ARG A 84 -0.04 -6.09 38.84
C ARG A 84 -0.45 -6.85 40.11
N LEU A 85 -1.07 -6.18 41.09
CA LEU A 85 -1.55 -6.84 42.31
C LEU A 85 -2.75 -7.77 42.07
N GLN A 86 -3.59 -7.49 41.07
CA GLN A 86 -4.73 -8.36 40.72
C GLN A 86 -4.29 -9.76 40.27
N TRP A 87 -3.10 -9.90 39.69
CA TRP A 87 -2.57 -11.20 39.24
C TRP A 87 -1.79 -11.96 40.32
N ALA A 88 -1.50 -11.34 41.47
CA ALA A 88 -0.78 -12.00 42.56
C ALA A 88 -1.48 -13.29 43.05
N PRO A 89 -2.81 -13.32 43.30
CA PRO A 89 -3.47 -14.56 43.73
C PRO A 89 -3.51 -15.62 42.62
N THR A 90 -3.72 -15.23 41.36
CA THR A 90 -3.71 -16.19 40.23
C THR A 90 -2.33 -16.79 40.01
N ILE A 91 -1.26 -16.00 40.16
CA ILE A 91 0.12 -16.47 40.08
C ILE A 91 0.42 -17.42 41.24
N ALA A 92 -0.01 -17.09 42.47
CA ALA A 92 0.17 -17.97 43.61
C ALA A 92 -0.55 -19.33 43.44
N CYS A 93 -1.79 -19.32 42.94
CA CYS A 93 -2.51 -20.56 42.64
C CYS A 93 -1.83 -21.37 41.53
N PHE A 94 -1.32 -20.72 40.49
CA PHE A 94 -0.61 -21.40 39.40
C PHE A 94 0.73 -22.01 39.88
N VAL A 95 1.50 -21.28 40.69
CA VAL A 95 2.74 -21.80 41.31
C VAL A 95 2.42 -22.97 42.23
N MET A 96 1.36 -22.90 43.03
CA MET A 96 0.95 -24.00 43.91
C MET A 96 0.49 -25.23 43.11
N MET A 97 -0.23 -25.03 42.01
CA MET A 97 -0.60 -26.10 41.08
C MET A 97 0.64 -26.74 40.44
N ILE A 98 1.63 -25.94 40.04
CA ILE A 98 2.92 -26.43 39.52
C ILE A 98 3.65 -27.26 40.60
N VAL A 99 3.76 -26.77 41.83
CA VAL A 99 4.39 -27.49 42.93
C VAL A 99 3.71 -28.84 43.18
N LEU A 100 2.38 -28.88 43.09
CA LEU A 100 1.59 -30.10 43.28
C LEU A 100 1.76 -31.09 42.11
N LEU A 101 1.79 -30.61 40.87
CA LEU A 101 2.02 -31.45 39.68
C LEU A 101 3.46 -32.00 39.61
N LEU A 102 4.45 -31.22 40.05
CA LEU A 102 5.87 -31.56 39.93
C LEU A 102 6.44 -32.27 41.16
N ASN A 103 5.64 -32.50 42.21
CA ASN A 103 6.02 -33.19 43.45
C ASN A 103 7.40 -32.73 43.97
N VAL A 104 7.53 -31.42 44.19
CA VAL A 104 8.80 -30.78 44.52
C VAL A 104 9.15 -31.04 45.98
N ASN A 105 10.27 -31.72 46.24
CA ASN A 105 10.75 -31.98 47.60
C ASN A 105 11.84 -30.97 47.98
N PHE A 106 11.60 -30.24 49.08
CA PHE A 106 12.52 -29.25 49.62
C PHE A 106 13.30 -29.88 50.78
N VAL A 107 14.58 -30.22 50.55
CA VAL A 107 15.45 -30.75 51.61
C VAL A 107 16.47 -29.69 51.98
N SER A 108 16.41 -29.20 53.22
CA SER A 108 17.39 -28.26 53.76
C SER A 108 18.36 -29.03 54.65
N SER A 109 19.61 -29.17 54.19
CA SER A 109 20.71 -29.73 54.98
C SER A 109 21.70 -28.62 55.34
N GLN A 110 22.52 -28.85 56.37
CA GLN A 110 23.51 -27.88 56.88
C GLN A 110 24.58 -27.50 55.83
N GLU A 111 24.67 -28.23 54.72
CA GLU A 111 25.64 -27.99 53.62
C GLU A 111 25.03 -27.33 52.38
N GLY A 112 23.72 -27.05 52.34
CA GLY A 112 23.12 -26.34 51.21
C GLY A 112 21.66 -26.69 50.94
N PHE A 113 21.09 -25.94 49.99
CA PHE A 113 19.71 -26.07 49.56
C PHE A 113 19.62 -26.88 48.26
N SER A 114 18.91 -28.02 48.28
CA SER A 114 18.62 -28.81 47.08
C SER A 114 17.11 -28.91 46.85
N VAL A 115 16.71 -28.66 45.61
CA VAL A 115 15.33 -28.83 45.14
C VAL A 115 15.32 -30.02 44.20
N SER A 116 14.64 -31.11 44.56
CA SER A 116 14.40 -32.24 43.66
C SER A 116 12.98 -32.17 43.11
N PHE A 117 12.86 -32.35 41.78
CA PHE A 117 11.59 -32.35 41.05
C PHE A 117 11.32 -33.78 40.58
N GLY A 118 10.19 -34.36 40.99
CA GLY A 118 9.84 -35.74 40.67
C GLY A 118 10.62 -36.79 41.48
N SER A 119 10.05 -38.00 41.59
CA SER A 119 10.70 -39.14 42.24
C SER A 119 11.95 -39.54 41.46
N THR A 120 13.12 -39.19 41.98
CA THR A 120 14.44 -39.56 41.47
C THR A 120 14.77 -41.02 41.79
N SER A 121 13.89 -41.93 41.38
CA SER A 121 14.09 -43.36 41.56
C SER A 121 13.57 -44.09 40.31
N ASP A 122 14.52 -44.40 39.42
CA ASP A 122 14.50 -45.50 38.43
C ASP A 122 13.64 -45.45 37.15
N ASP A 123 12.98 -44.34 36.80
CA ASP A 123 12.17 -44.27 35.56
C ASP A 123 12.89 -43.77 34.29
N SER A 124 14.19 -43.46 34.37
CA SER A 124 14.98 -42.98 33.21
C SER A 124 14.89 -43.87 31.94
N PRO A 125 14.99 -45.22 32.00
CA PRO A 125 14.89 -46.04 30.79
C PRO A 125 13.48 -46.07 30.20
N ALA A 126 12.44 -46.00 31.04
CA ALA A 126 11.04 -45.99 30.59
C ALA A 126 10.66 -44.66 29.92
N ILE A 127 11.28 -43.55 30.32
CA ILE A 127 11.09 -42.24 29.68
C ILE A 127 11.78 -42.21 28.31
N GLU A 128 12.98 -42.79 28.19
CA GLU A 128 13.72 -42.80 26.93
C GLU A 128 13.03 -43.67 25.87
N GLU A 129 12.49 -44.84 26.25
CA GLU A 129 11.67 -45.67 25.36
C GLU A 129 10.42 -44.94 24.86
N ARG A 130 9.73 -44.20 25.75
CA ARG A 130 8.56 -43.38 25.37
C ARG A 130 8.92 -42.23 24.45
N LEU A 131 10.09 -41.61 24.65
CA LEU A 131 10.56 -40.52 23.79
C LEU A 131 10.92 -41.03 22.38
N VAL A 132 11.52 -42.21 22.26
CA VAL A 132 11.81 -42.83 20.95
C VAL A 132 10.52 -43.21 20.23
N ALA A 133 9.56 -43.83 20.92
CA ALA A 133 8.26 -44.17 20.33
C ALA A 133 7.49 -42.93 19.88
N PHE A 134 7.50 -41.86 20.69
CA PHE A 134 6.88 -40.59 20.32
C PHE A 134 7.57 -39.92 19.13
N GLN A 135 8.91 -39.97 19.07
CA GLN A 135 9.67 -39.42 17.94
C GLN A 135 9.35 -40.18 16.65
N GLU A 136 9.19 -41.50 16.71
CA GLU A 136 8.80 -42.32 15.56
C GLU A 136 7.38 -42.00 15.08
N GLU A 137 6.42 -41.86 16.00
CA GLU A 137 5.06 -41.43 15.67
C GLU A 137 5.04 -40.04 15.04
N GLN A 138 5.84 -39.10 15.57
CA GLN A 138 5.98 -37.77 14.97
C GLN A 138 6.58 -37.81 13.57
N ARG A 139 7.58 -38.67 13.32
CA ARG A 139 8.17 -38.82 11.98
C ARG A 139 7.15 -39.33 10.98
N LEU A 140 6.39 -40.37 11.34
CA LEU A 140 5.33 -40.90 10.50
C LEU A 140 4.25 -39.85 10.22
N ALA A 141 3.84 -39.09 11.24
CA ALA A 141 2.89 -37.99 11.07
C ALA A 141 3.43 -36.91 10.11
N MET A 142 4.71 -36.55 10.21
CA MET A 142 5.33 -35.58 9.32
C MET A 142 5.46 -36.09 7.88
N ASP A 143 5.82 -37.36 7.69
CA ASP A 143 5.92 -37.98 6.36
C ASP A 143 4.55 -38.02 5.67
N THR A 144 3.48 -38.35 6.41
CA THR A 144 2.11 -38.33 5.86
C THR A 144 1.64 -36.92 5.49
N LEU A 145 2.06 -35.91 6.26
CA LEU A 145 1.74 -34.52 5.97
C LEU A 145 2.53 -34.00 4.77
N ALA A 146 3.81 -34.37 4.66
CA ALA A 146 4.65 -34.04 3.51
C ALA A 146 4.08 -34.62 2.22
N GLY A 147 3.70 -35.91 2.21
CA GLY A 147 3.06 -36.54 1.06
C GLY A 147 1.77 -35.84 0.65
N ARG A 148 0.90 -35.47 1.60
CA ARG A 148 -0.33 -34.74 1.30
C ARG A 148 -0.08 -33.35 0.70
N ILE A 149 0.96 -32.65 1.15
CA ILE A 149 1.32 -31.34 0.61
C ILE A 149 1.85 -31.49 -0.81
N GLU A 150 2.70 -32.49 -1.06
CA GLU A 150 3.24 -32.78 -2.39
C GLU A 150 2.11 -33.13 -3.37
N ASP A 151 1.18 -34.00 -2.99
CA ASP A 151 0.02 -34.36 -3.79
C ASP A 151 -0.83 -33.13 -4.15
N ARG A 152 -1.08 -32.25 -3.17
CA ARG A 152 -1.85 -31.02 -3.38
C ARG A 152 -1.11 -30.04 -4.30
N GLN A 153 0.21 -29.91 -4.14
CA GLN A 153 1.01 -29.06 -5.02
C GLN A 153 1.03 -29.59 -6.45
N SER A 154 1.21 -30.90 -6.63
CA SER A 154 1.21 -31.56 -7.94
C SER A 154 -0.12 -31.38 -8.65
N SER A 155 -1.24 -31.65 -7.96
CA SER A 155 -2.60 -31.46 -8.53
C SER A 155 -2.86 -30.00 -8.91
N ASN A 156 -2.54 -29.05 -8.03
CA ASN A 156 -2.71 -27.63 -8.31
C ASN A 156 -1.87 -27.17 -9.50
N ASN A 157 -0.64 -27.68 -9.64
CA ASN A 157 0.23 -27.33 -10.75
C ASN A 157 -0.34 -27.84 -12.09
N ILE A 158 -0.87 -29.06 -12.12
CA ILE A 158 -1.54 -29.61 -13.31
C ILE A 158 -2.76 -28.79 -13.69
N GLU A 159 -3.61 -28.42 -12.73
CA GLU A 159 -4.80 -27.59 -12.97
C GLU A 159 -4.42 -26.20 -13.50
N LEU A 160 -3.39 -25.57 -12.93
CA LEU A 160 -2.86 -24.29 -13.42
C LEU A 160 -2.34 -24.41 -14.85
N LEU A 161 -1.56 -25.47 -15.15
CA LEU A 161 -1.07 -25.71 -16.50
C LEU A 161 -2.20 -25.90 -17.51
N GLN A 162 -3.24 -26.67 -17.15
CA GLN A 162 -4.44 -26.84 -17.99
C GLN A 162 -5.14 -25.50 -18.23
N THR A 163 -5.35 -24.73 -17.18
CA THR A 163 -6.01 -23.42 -17.27
C THR A 163 -5.22 -22.45 -18.15
N VAL A 164 -3.88 -22.43 -18.02
CA VAL A 164 -3.02 -21.57 -18.84
C VAL A 164 -3.04 -22.02 -20.30
N LEU A 165 -3.04 -23.33 -20.57
CA LEU A 165 -3.13 -23.85 -21.94
C LEU A 165 -4.47 -23.50 -22.59
N ASP A 166 -5.59 -23.67 -21.88
CA ASP A 166 -6.92 -23.34 -22.37
C ASP A 166 -7.06 -21.83 -22.63
N GLN A 167 -6.56 -21.00 -21.71
CA GLN A 167 -6.56 -19.55 -21.90
C GLN A 167 -5.69 -19.13 -23.08
N ASN A 168 -4.53 -19.77 -23.28
CA ASN A 168 -3.65 -19.50 -24.40
C ASN A 168 -4.33 -19.88 -25.74
N GLN A 169 -4.99 -21.04 -25.79
CA GLN A 169 -5.75 -21.46 -26.97
C GLN A 169 -6.87 -20.47 -27.31
N GLN A 170 -7.64 -20.04 -26.32
CA GLN A 170 -8.71 -19.05 -26.52
C GLN A 170 -8.16 -17.71 -27.00
N THR A 171 -7.14 -17.18 -26.34
CA THR A 171 -6.49 -15.92 -26.71
C THR A 171 -5.91 -15.99 -28.13
N THR A 172 -5.31 -17.13 -28.49
CA THR A 172 -4.77 -17.35 -29.83
C THR A 172 -5.88 -17.38 -30.87
N ALA A 173 -7.01 -18.05 -30.60
CA ALA A 173 -8.15 -18.08 -31.51
C ALA A 173 -8.77 -16.68 -31.70
N GLU A 174 -8.92 -15.91 -30.64
CA GLU A 174 -9.39 -14.51 -30.70
C GLU A 174 -8.45 -13.63 -31.52
N ASN A 175 -7.13 -13.75 -31.29
CA ASN A 175 -6.13 -13.01 -32.04
C ASN A 175 -6.13 -13.39 -33.53
N LEU A 176 -6.25 -14.68 -33.86
CA LEU A 176 -6.34 -15.13 -35.25
C LEU A 176 -7.60 -14.59 -35.94
N ASN A 177 -8.74 -14.58 -35.25
CA ASN A 177 -9.97 -13.98 -35.78
C ASN A 177 -9.81 -12.48 -36.03
N ARG A 178 -9.13 -11.77 -35.12
CA ARG A 178 -8.83 -10.33 -35.29
C ARG A 178 -7.90 -10.08 -36.49
N ILE A 179 -6.87 -10.89 -36.66
CA ILE A 179 -5.94 -10.81 -37.79
C ILE A 179 -6.70 -11.10 -39.10
N TYR A 180 -7.55 -12.12 -39.12
CA TYR A 180 -8.37 -12.44 -40.28
C TYR A 180 -9.30 -11.29 -40.67
N ALA A 181 -10.02 -10.71 -39.70
CA ALA A 181 -10.88 -9.55 -39.93
C ALA A 181 -10.10 -8.33 -40.48
N PHE A 182 -8.89 -8.10 -39.96
CA PHE A 182 -8.02 -7.04 -40.45
C PHE A 182 -7.60 -7.28 -41.91
N PHE A 183 -7.20 -8.51 -42.26
CA PHE A 183 -6.83 -8.85 -43.64
C PHE A 183 -8.01 -8.71 -44.61
N GLU A 184 -9.21 -9.14 -44.21
CA GLU A 184 -10.40 -8.98 -45.07
C GLU A 184 -10.75 -7.51 -45.27
N GLN A 185 -10.66 -6.69 -44.21
CA GLN A 185 -10.87 -5.25 -44.32
C GLN A 185 -9.83 -4.59 -45.23
N GLN A 186 -8.55 -4.98 -45.12
CA GLN A 186 -7.50 -4.48 -45.99
C GLN A 186 -7.76 -4.88 -47.44
N ARG A 187 -8.12 -6.14 -47.70
CA ARG A 187 -8.47 -6.63 -49.04
C ARG A 187 -9.63 -5.84 -49.67
N LEU A 188 -10.67 -5.53 -48.90
CA LEU A 188 -11.80 -4.74 -49.40
C LEU A 188 -11.37 -3.31 -49.75
N ARG A 189 -10.48 -2.70 -48.95
CA ARG A 189 -9.92 -1.39 -49.24
C ARG A 189 -9.06 -1.42 -50.51
N ASP A 190 -8.19 -2.41 -50.64
CA ASP A 190 -7.34 -2.58 -51.82
C ASP A 190 -8.18 -2.78 -53.10
N LEU A 191 -9.30 -3.51 -53.02
CA LEU A 191 -10.23 -3.66 -54.13
C LEU A 191 -10.92 -2.34 -54.53
N GLU A 192 -11.28 -1.51 -53.56
CA GLU A 192 -11.87 -0.20 -53.81
C GLU A 192 -10.82 0.76 -54.42
N ASP A 193 -9.60 0.78 -53.88
CA ASP A 193 -8.50 1.60 -54.40
C ASP A 193 -8.16 1.20 -55.85
N MET A 194 -8.15 -0.10 -56.16
CA MET A 194 -7.97 -0.59 -57.53
C MET A 194 -9.11 -0.13 -58.45
N ARG A 195 -10.35 -0.19 -57.98
CA ARG A 195 -11.52 0.26 -58.77
C ARG A 195 -11.44 1.74 -59.09
N VAL A 196 -11.13 2.58 -58.10
CA VAL A 196 -10.96 4.02 -58.28
C VAL A 196 -9.79 4.29 -59.23
N GLY A 197 -8.65 3.61 -59.04
CA GLY A 197 -7.50 3.75 -59.93
C GLY A 197 -7.81 3.37 -61.38
N TYR A 198 -8.61 2.33 -61.62
CA TYR A 198 -9.06 2.00 -62.98
C TYR A 198 -9.99 3.05 -63.58
N GLN A 199 -10.87 3.66 -62.77
CA GLN A 199 -11.73 4.76 -63.24
C GLN A 199 -10.90 5.98 -63.62
N ASP A 200 -9.94 6.37 -62.78
CA ASP A 200 -9.04 7.50 -63.05
C ASP A 200 -8.22 7.28 -64.33
N LEU A 201 -7.72 6.07 -64.58
CA LEU A 201 -7.01 5.74 -65.82
C LEU A 201 -7.91 5.89 -67.04
N VAL A 202 -9.14 5.39 -66.98
CA VAL A 202 -10.11 5.49 -68.08
C VAL A 202 -10.46 6.95 -68.36
N ASP A 203 -10.72 7.75 -67.33
CA ASP A 203 -11.03 9.17 -67.48
C ASP A 203 -9.85 9.96 -68.07
N ASN A 204 -8.62 9.63 -67.66
CA ASN A 204 -7.41 10.24 -68.22
C ASN A 204 -7.20 9.86 -69.69
N ASP A 205 -7.44 8.59 -70.05
CA ASP A 205 -7.39 8.14 -71.44
C ASP A 205 -8.42 8.85 -72.32
N TYR A 206 -9.65 9.05 -71.82
CA TYR A 206 -10.69 9.81 -72.53
C TYR A 206 -10.29 11.27 -72.76
N GLU A 207 -9.79 11.96 -71.73
CA GLU A 207 -9.31 13.35 -71.87
C GLU A 207 -8.10 13.44 -72.80
N THR A 208 -7.18 12.47 -72.74
CA THR A 208 -6.03 12.40 -73.62
C THR A 208 -6.47 12.22 -75.08
N ILE A 209 -7.35 11.26 -75.37
CA ILE A 209 -7.88 11.06 -76.73
C ILE A 209 -8.59 12.31 -77.23
N ARG A 210 -9.41 12.94 -76.38
CA ARG A 210 -10.11 14.19 -76.72
C ARG A 210 -9.14 15.32 -77.05
N SER A 211 -8.10 15.49 -76.23
CA SER A 211 -7.07 16.52 -76.46
C SER A 211 -6.29 16.26 -77.76
N LEU A 212 -5.98 15.01 -78.08
CA LEU A 212 -5.34 14.62 -79.34
C LEU A 212 -6.24 14.90 -80.54
N GLN A 213 -7.54 14.65 -80.45
CA GLN A 213 -8.50 15.00 -81.50
C GLN A 213 -8.57 16.51 -81.73
N GLN A 214 -8.59 17.31 -80.66
CA GLN A 214 -8.56 18.77 -80.76
C GLN A 214 -7.26 19.28 -81.41
N LEU A 215 -6.11 18.70 -81.06
CA LEU A 215 -4.83 19.02 -81.68
C LEU A 215 -4.81 18.65 -83.17
N ALA A 216 -5.30 17.46 -83.53
CA ALA A 216 -5.40 17.04 -84.94
C ALA A 216 -6.31 17.98 -85.75
N GLN A 217 -7.44 18.39 -85.18
CA GLN A 217 -8.34 19.36 -85.80
C GLN A 217 -7.65 20.72 -85.98
N PHE A 218 -6.95 21.22 -84.96
CA PHE A 218 -6.20 22.47 -85.03
C PHE A 218 -5.10 22.45 -86.11
N VAL A 219 -4.32 21.36 -86.20
CA VAL A 219 -3.29 21.18 -87.24
C VAL A 219 -3.92 21.12 -88.64
N SER A 220 -5.07 20.45 -88.79
CA SER A 220 -5.79 20.40 -90.07
C SER A 220 -6.27 21.79 -90.52
N PHE A 221 -6.72 22.64 -89.58
CA PHE A 221 -7.11 24.02 -89.87
C PHE A 221 -5.92 24.96 -90.15
N GLN A 222 -4.71 24.61 -89.70
CA GLN A 222 -3.48 25.36 -90.01
C GLN A 222 -2.80 24.92 -91.31
N SER A 223 -3.29 23.85 -91.96
CA SER A 223 -2.81 23.40 -93.28
C SER A 223 -3.66 23.85 -94.50
N PRO A 224 -4.21 25.08 -94.59
CA PRO A 224 -4.58 25.64 -95.87
C PRO A 224 -3.36 26.38 -96.46
N GLU A 225 -2.88 25.84 -97.57
CA GLU A 225 -2.02 26.47 -98.57
C GLU A 225 -0.50 26.62 -98.28
N ARG A 226 0.25 25.68 -98.85
CA ARG A 226 1.22 25.99 -99.91
C ARG A 226 1.20 24.92 -100.99
#